data_AF-A0A831TBH2-F1
#
_entry.id   AF-A0A831TBH2-F1
#
_cell.length_a   1.000
_cell.length_b   1.000
_cell.length_c   1.000
_cell.angle_alpha   90.00
_cell.angle_beta   90.00
_cell.angle_gamma   90.00
#
_symmetry.space_group_name_H-M   'P 1'
#
loop_
_entity.id
_entity.type
_entity.pdbx_description
1 polymer ?
#
loop_
_entity_poly.entity_id
_entity_poly.type
_entity_poly.pdbx_seq_one_letter_code
_entity_poly.pdbx_strand_id
1 'polypeptide(L)'
;MDDARRLPARRDLAEYAPGRRHTAPFFTHPFAEEHAMPELPEVEVVRRSLEPQLRGSRIIRVLAGQHPADILALPLGEFAREVEGQRIAQLGRRGKTLLIELDSGATVTVHLGMTGELSLAQPGEPYPPHHHLSFVLDQGRELRYRDIRRFGRIGLLRPGERDQLEARLGPEPLAPELTPERLRERLARHRRAIKALLLEQSFLAGVGNIYADEALFRAGIHPLRPASSLEIEEAGRLLAALREVLEEAITRRGTTIRNYRDGLGQPGENQAR
;
A
#
# COMPACT_ATOMS: atom_id res chain seq x y z
N MET A 1 -3.73 -4.80 46.54
CA MET A 1 -3.03 -5.97 45.97
C MET A 1 -3.68 -6.24 44.62
N ASP A 2 -3.50 -5.38 43.63
CA ASP A 2 -2.25 -4.98 42.94
C ASP A 2 -1.82 -6.06 41.93
N ASP A 3 -2.17 -5.86 40.66
CA ASP A 3 -1.29 -6.17 39.52
C ASP A 3 -1.78 -5.43 38.26
N ALA A 4 -1.61 -4.10 38.28
CA ALA A 4 -1.66 -3.28 37.09
C ALA A 4 -0.33 -3.47 36.34
N ARG A 5 -0.34 -4.28 35.27
CA ARG A 5 0.81 -4.44 34.38
C ARG A 5 1.10 -3.12 33.65
N ARG A 6 1.98 -2.34 34.27
CA ARG A 6 2.62 -1.13 33.76
C ARG A 6 3.27 -1.40 32.40
N LEU A 7 2.92 -0.60 31.40
CA LEU A 7 3.75 -0.37 30.21
C LEU A 7 5.13 0.16 30.67
N PRO A 8 6.26 -0.30 30.11
CA PRO A 8 7.54 0.29 30.44
C PRO A 8 7.62 1.74 29.91
N ALA A 9 8.22 2.59 30.74
CA ALA A 9 8.33 4.02 30.55
C ALA A 9 9.03 4.43 29.24
N ARG A 10 8.64 5.62 28.77
CA ARG A 10 9.26 6.43 27.72
C ARG A 10 10.78 6.22 27.67
N ARG A 11 11.31 5.87 26.50
CA ARG A 11 12.76 5.91 26.24
C ARG A 11 13.08 7.12 25.37
N ASP A 12 13.98 7.95 25.89
CA ASP A 12 14.55 9.11 25.23
C ASP A 12 15.47 8.72 24.07
N LEU A 13 15.59 9.65 23.12
CA LEU A 13 16.13 9.56 21.76
C LEU A 13 17.64 9.29 21.62
N ALA A 14 18.34 8.75 22.62
CA ALA A 14 19.81 8.72 22.63
C ALA A 14 20.47 7.34 22.42
N GLU A 15 19.73 6.23 22.34
CA GLU A 15 20.33 4.89 22.31
C GLU A 15 19.93 4.07 21.08
N TYR A 16 20.58 4.32 19.94
CA TYR A 16 20.65 3.29 18.88
C TYR A 16 21.97 3.41 18.10
N ALA A 17 22.89 2.49 18.38
CA ALA A 17 24.10 2.26 17.59
C ALA A 17 23.96 0.94 16.79
N PRO A 18 24.54 0.80 15.58
CA PRO A 18 24.19 -0.27 14.65
C PRO A 18 25.03 -1.55 14.86
N GLY A 19 24.39 -2.72 14.83
CA GLY A 19 25.05 -4.02 15.03
C GLY A 19 24.58 -5.16 14.12
N ARG A 20 25.44 -5.47 13.14
CA ARG A 20 25.79 -6.77 12.52
C ARG A 20 24.79 -7.59 11.68
N ARG A 21 25.31 -7.99 10.51
CA ARG A 21 24.75 -8.87 9.47
C ARG A 21 24.93 -10.34 9.85
N HIS A 22 23.93 -11.19 9.55
CA HIS A 22 24.09 -12.66 9.55
C HIS A 22 23.93 -13.23 8.13
N THR A 23 24.87 -14.10 7.77
CA THR A 23 25.01 -14.79 6.48
C THR A 23 24.66 -16.28 6.61
N ALA A 24 24.05 -16.82 5.55
CA ALA A 24 23.94 -18.25 5.15
C ALA A 24 22.71 -19.07 5.69
N PRO A 25 22.38 -20.24 5.06
CA PRO A 25 21.35 -20.33 4.02
C PRO A 25 20.27 -21.39 4.31
N PHE A 26 19.04 -21.21 3.82
CA PHE A 26 17.98 -22.21 3.94
C PHE A 26 17.22 -22.41 2.63
N PHE A 27 17.43 -23.56 2.00
CA PHE A 27 16.43 -24.31 1.23
C PHE A 27 16.34 -25.68 1.95
N THR A 28 15.20 -26.31 2.21
CA THR A 28 14.13 -26.73 1.29
C THR A 28 12.87 -27.15 2.08
N HIS A 29 11.67 -26.71 1.67
CA HIS A 29 10.46 -27.52 1.44
C HIS A 29 9.32 -26.64 0.89
N PRO A 30 8.36 -27.22 0.15
CA PRO A 30 7.50 -26.48 -0.78
C PRO A 30 6.32 -25.85 -0.04
N PHE A 31 6.31 -24.53 0.06
CA PHE A 31 5.13 -23.79 0.51
C PHE A 31 4.21 -23.54 -0.68
N ALA A 32 3.14 -24.32 -0.76
CA ALA A 32 1.93 -23.91 -1.46
C ALA A 32 1.18 -22.89 -0.57
N GLU A 33 0.61 -21.88 -1.23
CA GLU A 33 -0.23 -20.77 -0.71
C GLU A 33 0.48 -19.48 -0.23
N GLU A 34 1.19 -18.85 -1.17
CA GLU A 34 1.50 -17.41 -1.16
C GLU A 34 0.37 -16.60 -1.86
N HIS A 35 -0.56 -16.02 -1.10
CA HIS A 35 -1.55 -15.06 -1.62
C HIS A 35 -1.82 -13.96 -0.57
N ALA A 36 -1.72 -12.65 -0.82
CA ALA A 36 -1.05 -11.82 -1.82
C ALA A 36 -0.87 -10.42 -1.18
N MET A 37 0.03 -9.60 -1.73
CA MET A 37 0.25 -8.21 -1.31
C MET A 37 -0.97 -7.34 -1.65
N PRO A 38 -1.49 -6.47 -0.75
CA PRO A 38 -2.44 -5.41 -1.11
C PRO A 38 -2.12 -4.76 -2.46
N GLU A 39 -3.08 -4.84 -3.39
CA GLU A 39 -2.95 -4.26 -4.73
C GLU A 39 -3.76 -2.97 -4.80
N LEU A 40 -3.98 -2.44 -6.02
CA LEU A 40 -4.71 -1.20 -6.20
C LEU A 40 -6.09 -1.18 -5.52
N PRO A 41 -6.95 -2.21 -5.67
CA PRO A 41 -8.29 -2.21 -5.07
C PRO A 41 -8.26 -2.10 -3.55
N GLU A 42 -7.42 -2.89 -2.88
CA GLU A 42 -7.29 -2.89 -1.41
C GLU A 42 -6.87 -1.52 -0.89
N VAL A 43 -5.88 -0.89 -1.55
CA VAL A 43 -5.38 0.43 -1.16
C VAL A 43 -6.43 1.51 -1.42
N GLU A 44 -7.19 1.41 -2.51
CA GLU A 44 -8.29 2.34 -2.81
C GLU A 44 -9.42 2.24 -1.77
N VAL A 45 -9.75 1.03 -1.33
CA VAL A 45 -10.75 0.82 -0.29
C VAL A 45 -10.27 1.37 1.06
N VAL A 46 -9.00 1.15 1.43
CA VAL A 46 -8.40 1.80 2.62
C VAL A 46 -8.49 3.32 2.52
N ARG A 47 -8.15 3.89 1.36
CA ARG A 47 -8.25 5.34 1.09
C ARG A 47 -9.69 5.84 1.29
N ARG A 48 -10.67 5.20 0.66
CA ARG A 48 -12.10 5.56 0.75
C ARG A 48 -12.64 5.48 2.18
N SER A 49 -12.19 4.51 2.96
CA SER A 49 -12.63 4.33 4.35
C SER A 49 -11.98 5.35 5.30
N LEU A 50 -10.71 5.70 5.08
CA LEU A 50 -9.97 6.60 5.97
C LEU A 50 -10.19 8.08 5.65
N GLU A 51 -10.31 8.46 4.39
CA GLU A 51 -10.36 9.87 3.98
C GLU A 51 -11.42 10.70 4.72
N PRO A 52 -12.70 10.25 4.82
CA PRO A 52 -13.74 11.03 5.50
C PRO A 52 -13.47 11.26 6.98
N GLN A 53 -12.66 10.40 7.60
CA GLN A 53 -12.37 10.45 9.04
C GLN A 53 -11.11 11.25 9.38
N LEU A 54 -10.16 11.30 8.42
CA LEU A 54 -8.85 11.92 8.59
C LEU A 54 -8.77 13.33 8.02
N ARG A 55 -9.58 13.64 6.99
CA ARG A 55 -9.54 14.95 6.35
C ARG A 55 -9.83 16.08 7.36
N GLY A 56 -8.94 17.07 7.40
CA GLY A 56 -9.00 18.21 8.31
C GLY A 56 -8.35 17.99 9.68
N SER A 57 -8.11 16.72 10.08
CA SER A 57 -7.46 16.42 11.36
C SER A 57 -6.02 16.90 11.38
N ARG A 58 -5.62 17.47 12.52
CA ARG A 58 -4.22 17.85 12.77
C ARG A 58 -3.43 16.67 13.34
N ILE A 59 -2.26 16.39 12.78
CA ILE A 59 -1.28 15.47 13.37
C ILE A 59 -0.63 16.18 14.54
N ILE A 60 -0.92 15.74 15.76
CA ILE A 60 -0.38 16.32 16.98
C ILE A 60 1.00 15.75 17.28
N ARG A 61 1.17 14.45 17.07
CA ARG A 61 2.40 13.73 17.42
C ARG A 61 2.55 12.45 16.63
N VAL A 62 3.78 12.03 16.37
CA VAL A 62 4.12 10.69 15.90
C VAL A 62 4.66 9.87 17.07
N LEU A 63 4.09 8.68 17.29
CA LEU A 63 4.55 7.73 18.29
C LEU A 63 5.18 6.52 17.61
N ALA A 64 6.34 6.10 18.10
CA ALA A 64 6.99 4.88 17.66
C ALA A 64 6.50 3.68 18.45
N GLY A 65 6.20 2.61 17.71
CA GLY A 65 6.01 1.26 18.24
C GLY A 65 7.30 0.45 18.13
N GLN A 66 7.14 -0.83 17.79
CA GLN A 66 8.27 -1.75 17.61
C GLN A 66 8.96 -1.48 16.28
N HIS A 67 10.29 -1.58 16.21
CA HIS A 67 11.07 -1.53 14.95
C HIS A 67 10.66 -0.43 13.92
N PRO A 68 10.45 0.83 14.33
CA PRO A 68 9.99 1.88 13.41
C PRO A 68 10.96 2.15 12.26
N ALA A 69 12.26 1.90 12.46
CA ALA A 69 13.31 2.05 11.46
C ALA A 69 13.20 1.07 10.28
N ASP A 70 12.49 -0.05 10.45
CA ASP A 70 12.26 -1.00 9.33
C ASP A 70 11.15 -0.49 8.39
N ILE A 71 10.30 0.41 8.91
CA ILE A 71 9.10 0.91 8.21
C ILE A 71 9.36 2.30 7.62
N LEU A 72 9.99 3.20 8.39
CA LEU A 72 10.20 4.58 7.98
C LEU A 72 11.37 4.73 7.00
N ALA A 73 11.16 5.46 5.91
CA ALA A 73 12.20 5.81 4.96
C ALA A 73 13.15 6.91 5.48
N LEU A 74 12.68 7.74 6.41
CA LEU A 74 13.45 8.77 7.09
C LEU A 74 13.65 8.40 8.57
N PRO A 75 14.73 8.87 9.22
CA PRO A 75 14.84 8.76 10.67
C PRO A 75 13.61 9.35 11.36
N LEU A 76 13.11 8.68 12.41
CA LEU A 76 11.87 9.05 13.10
C LEU A 76 11.81 10.54 13.49
N GLY A 77 12.90 11.09 14.04
CA GLY A 77 12.95 12.49 14.45
C GLY A 77 12.97 13.49 13.28
N GLU A 78 13.41 13.09 12.09
CA GLU A 78 13.27 13.91 10.88
C GLU A 78 11.85 13.82 10.33
N PHE A 79 11.31 12.60 10.22
CA PHE A 79 9.93 12.38 9.79
C PHE A 79 8.93 13.13 10.67
N ALA A 80 9.05 13.02 11.99
CA ALA A 80 8.17 13.68 12.95
C ALA A 80 8.19 15.21 12.80
N ARG A 81 9.37 15.82 12.64
CA ARG A 81 9.49 17.29 12.45
C ARG A 81 8.75 17.82 11.22
N GLU A 82 8.65 17.01 10.18
CA GLU A 82 8.01 17.41 8.93
C GLU A 82 6.48 17.25 8.97
N VAL A 83 5.96 16.28 9.75
CA VAL A 83 4.53 15.94 9.76
C VAL A 83 3.78 16.42 11.01
N GLU A 84 4.44 16.55 12.15
CA GLU A 84 3.83 17.03 13.39
C GLU A 84 3.40 18.49 13.25
N GLY A 85 2.22 18.79 13.77
CA GLY A 85 1.59 20.10 13.64
C GLY A 85 0.86 20.29 12.32
N GLN A 86 1.08 19.49 11.27
CA GLN A 86 0.39 19.67 9.98
C GLN A 86 -1.05 19.15 10.00
N ARG A 87 -1.91 19.67 9.13
CA ARG A 87 -3.26 19.13 8.91
C ARG A 87 -3.28 18.23 7.69
N ILE A 88 -4.08 17.16 7.77
CA ILE A 88 -4.36 16.29 6.63
C ILE A 88 -5.33 17.01 5.70
N ALA A 89 -4.87 17.39 4.52
CA ALA A 89 -5.67 18.09 3.52
C ALA A 89 -6.59 17.15 2.73
N GLN A 90 -6.06 16.01 2.29
CA GLN A 90 -6.79 14.98 1.55
C GLN A 90 -6.03 13.64 1.54
N LEU A 91 -6.72 12.57 1.14
CA LEU A 91 -6.10 11.27 0.93
C LEU A 91 -6.24 10.84 -0.54
N GLY A 92 -5.09 10.61 -1.18
CA GLY A 92 -4.98 10.07 -2.53
C GLY A 92 -4.46 8.64 -2.55
N ARG A 93 -4.35 8.09 -3.76
CA ARG A 93 -3.66 6.83 -4.03
C ARG A 93 -2.91 6.96 -5.35
N ARG A 94 -1.72 6.37 -5.42
CA ARG A 94 -1.00 6.14 -6.66
C ARG A 94 -0.49 4.71 -6.72
N GLY A 95 -0.94 3.93 -7.70
CA GLY A 95 -0.70 2.50 -7.77
C GLY A 95 -1.11 1.79 -6.47
N LYS A 96 -0.13 1.20 -5.78
CA LYS A 96 -0.29 0.51 -4.48
C LYS A 96 0.14 1.36 -3.28
N THR A 97 0.32 2.66 -3.47
CA THR A 97 0.77 3.59 -2.44
C THR A 97 -0.38 4.53 -2.06
N LEU A 98 -0.73 4.54 -0.78
CA LEU A 98 -1.62 5.54 -0.20
C LEU A 98 -0.86 6.86 -0.03
N LEU A 99 -1.52 7.97 -0.33
CA LEU A 99 -0.97 9.32 -0.23
C LEU A 99 -1.79 10.08 0.81
N ILE A 100 -1.15 10.56 1.88
CA ILE A 100 -1.77 11.44 2.87
C ILE A 100 -1.16 12.82 2.65
N GLU A 101 -1.92 13.69 2.00
CA GLU A 101 -1.46 15.03 1.62
C GLU A 101 -1.67 15.98 2.80
N LEU A 102 -0.64 16.77 3.12
CA LEU A 102 -0.64 17.72 4.23
C LEU A 102 -0.85 19.15 3.72
N ASP A 103 -1.36 20.03 4.57
CA ASP A 103 -1.56 21.45 4.26
C ASP A 103 -0.26 22.23 3.99
N SER A 104 0.89 21.70 4.41
CA SER A 104 2.21 22.20 4.03
C SER A 104 2.61 21.93 2.57
N GLY A 105 1.84 21.10 1.85
CA GLY A 105 2.18 20.59 0.52
C GLY A 105 3.06 19.34 0.53
N ALA A 106 3.53 18.89 1.71
CA ALA A 106 4.19 17.60 1.85
C ALA A 106 3.18 16.44 1.76
N THR A 107 3.63 15.26 1.39
CA THR A 107 2.79 14.05 1.26
C THR A 107 3.44 12.88 1.98
N VAL A 108 2.76 12.32 2.98
CA VAL A 108 3.16 11.05 3.58
C VAL A 108 2.74 9.92 2.64
N THR A 109 3.69 9.07 2.28
CA THR A 109 3.45 7.91 1.42
C THR A 109 3.39 6.66 2.27
N VAL A 110 2.39 5.81 2.06
CA VAL A 110 2.26 4.52 2.76
C VAL A 110 2.12 3.41 1.73
N HIS A 111 3.12 2.54 1.67
CA HIS A 111 3.04 1.27 0.96
C HIS A 111 2.78 0.17 1.97
N LEU A 112 1.62 -0.50 1.90
CA LEU A 112 1.22 -1.48 2.92
C LEU A 112 2.09 -2.74 2.92
N GLY A 113 2.82 -3.01 1.83
CA GLY A 113 3.54 -4.29 1.70
C GLY A 113 2.53 -5.43 1.74
N MET A 114 2.89 -6.58 2.32
CA MET A 114 2.01 -7.76 2.33
C MET A 114 1.03 -7.82 3.49
N THR A 115 1.44 -7.36 4.67
CA THR A 115 0.68 -7.51 5.92
C THR A 115 0.51 -6.21 6.67
N GLY A 116 0.82 -5.08 6.02
CA GLY A 116 0.61 -3.76 6.58
C GLY A 116 -0.87 -3.40 6.63
N GLU A 117 -1.26 -2.79 7.74
CA GLU A 117 -2.62 -2.36 8.02
C GLU A 117 -2.58 -0.95 8.60
N LEU A 118 -3.49 -0.10 8.13
CA LEU A 118 -3.78 1.21 8.71
C LEU A 118 -5.17 1.18 9.31
N SER A 119 -5.28 1.54 10.59
CA SER A 119 -6.56 1.59 11.29
C SER A 119 -6.65 2.82 12.19
N LEU A 120 -7.86 3.37 12.30
CA LEU A 120 -8.15 4.46 13.21
C LEU A 120 -8.59 3.88 14.56
N ALA A 121 -7.89 4.27 15.63
CA ALA A 121 -8.19 3.85 17.00
C ALA A 121 -8.66 5.03 17.85
N GLN A 122 -9.58 4.75 18.77
CA GLN A 122 -10.06 5.71 19.76
C GLN A 122 -9.07 5.86 20.93
N PRO A 123 -9.13 6.98 21.66
CA PRO A 123 -8.31 7.18 22.85
C PRO A 123 -8.46 6.03 23.85
N GLY A 124 -7.34 5.51 24.34
CA GLY A 124 -7.31 4.46 25.36
C GLY A 124 -7.44 3.02 24.82
N GLU A 125 -7.68 2.83 23.52
CA GLU A 125 -7.63 1.49 22.94
C GLU A 125 -6.21 0.91 23.00
N PRO A 126 -6.03 -0.36 23.40
CA PRO A 126 -4.72 -0.98 23.53
C PRO A 126 -4.02 -1.09 22.17
N TYR A 127 -2.69 -1.01 22.18
CA TYR A 127 -1.89 -1.23 20.97
C TYR A 127 -1.96 -2.68 20.50
N PRO A 128 -2.22 -2.94 19.21
CA PRO A 128 -2.21 -4.30 18.70
C PRO A 128 -0.77 -4.84 18.60
N PRO A 129 -0.60 -6.18 18.57
CA PRO A 129 0.68 -6.78 18.20
C PRO A 129 1.16 -6.28 16.83
N HIS A 130 2.49 -6.18 16.70
CA HIS A 130 3.17 -5.70 15.48
C HIS A 130 2.84 -4.24 15.13
N HIS A 131 2.46 -3.43 16.12
CA HIS A 131 2.36 -1.98 15.96
C HIS A 131 3.75 -1.35 15.81
N HIS A 132 3.90 -0.46 14.81
CA HIS A 132 5.18 0.16 14.47
C HIS A 132 5.15 1.69 14.55
N LEU A 133 4.01 2.31 14.24
CA LEU A 133 3.88 3.76 14.20
C LEU A 133 2.43 4.19 14.49
N SER A 134 2.25 5.30 15.20
CA SER A 134 0.96 6.00 15.29
C SER A 134 1.12 7.47 14.93
N PHE A 135 0.14 8.00 14.22
CA PHE A 135 -0.12 9.44 14.12
C PHE A 135 -1.22 9.77 15.13
N VAL A 136 -0.87 10.44 16.22
CA VAL A 136 -1.83 11.01 17.16
C VAL A 136 -2.47 12.22 16.49
N LEU A 137 -3.79 12.18 16.36
CA LEU A 137 -4.59 13.21 15.73
C LEU A 137 -5.22 14.12 16.79
N ASP A 138 -5.82 15.22 16.34
CA ASP A 138 -6.70 16.00 17.19
C ASP A 138 -7.84 15.14 17.79
N GLN A 139 -8.32 15.55 18.96
CA GLN A 139 -9.33 14.81 19.73
C GLN A 139 -8.84 13.44 20.25
N GLY A 140 -7.53 13.17 20.17
CA GLY A 140 -6.88 12.01 20.81
C GLY A 140 -7.00 10.71 20.03
N ARG A 141 -7.62 10.71 18.84
CA ARG A 141 -7.67 9.55 17.94
C ARG A 141 -6.27 9.24 17.41
N GLU A 142 -6.01 7.99 17.07
CA GLU A 142 -4.73 7.58 16.50
C GLU A 142 -4.92 6.86 15.16
N LEU A 143 -4.22 7.29 14.11
CA LEU A 143 -4.02 6.47 12.93
C LEU A 143 -2.83 5.56 13.17
N ARG A 144 -3.07 4.26 13.33
CA ARG A 144 -2.06 3.26 13.71
C ARG A 144 -1.64 2.45 12.51
N TYR A 145 -0.34 2.21 12.39
CA TYR A 145 0.25 1.31 11.41
C TYR A 145 0.84 0.07 12.09
N ARG A 146 0.43 -1.11 11.61
CA ARG A 146 0.98 -2.41 12.03
C ARG A 146 1.37 -3.25 10.82
N ASP A 147 2.42 -4.06 10.94
CA ASP A 147 2.85 -4.95 9.87
C ASP A 147 3.61 -6.18 10.39
N ILE A 148 2.98 -7.35 10.31
CA ILE A 148 3.57 -8.61 10.81
C ILE A 148 4.93 -8.91 10.15
N ARG A 149 5.07 -8.65 8.85
CA ARG A 149 6.26 -8.97 8.05
C ARG A 149 7.25 -7.80 7.93
N ARG A 150 6.85 -6.58 8.32
CA ARG A 150 7.65 -5.35 8.20
C ARG A 150 8.14 -5.06 6.77
N PHE A 151 7.29 -5.36 5.79
CA PHE A 151 7.59 -5.12 4.37
C PHE A 151 6.95 -3.84 3.84
N GLY A 152 5.96 -3.30 4.54
CA GLY A 152 5.46 -1.99 4.19
C GLY A 152 6.43 -0.88 4.58
N ARG A 153 6.24 0.27 3.95
CA ARG A 153 7.13 1.42 4.05
C ARG A 153 6.30 2.69 4.19
N ILE A 154 6.75 3.58 5.06
CA ILE A 154 6.21 4.91 5.25
C ILE A 154 7.30 5.91 4.87
N GLY A 155 7.03 6.74 3.88
CA GLY A 155 7.93 7.78 3.41
C GLY A 155 7.30 9.16 3.46
N LEU A 156 8.06 10.15 3.06
CA LEU A 156 7.62 11.53 2.94
C LEU A 156 8.14 12.10 1.61
N LEU A 157 7.24 12.74 0.87
CA LEU A 157 7.58 13.58 -0.26
C LEU A 157 7.41 15.03 0.19
N ARG A 158 8.48 15.84 0.09
CA ARG A 158 8.42 17.28 0.34
C ARG A 158 7.64 17.98 -0.78
N PRO A 159 7.19 19.24 -0.57
CA PRO A 159 6.52 20.00 -1.61
C PRO A 159 7.31 20.00 -2.92
N GLY A 160 6.67 19.62 -4.03
CA GLY A 160 7.29 19.52 -5.36
C GLY A 160 7.97 18.17 -5.66
N GLU A 161 8.08 17.23 -4.73
CA GLU A 161 8.71 15.92 -4.98
C GLU A 161 7.74 14.87 -5.53
N ARG A 162 6.45 15.19 -5.68
CA ARG A 162 5.42 14.26 -6.18
C ARG A 162 5.76 13.71 -7.57
N ASP A 163 6.33 14.53 -8.44
CA ASP A 163 6.72 14.12 -9.79
C ASP A 163 7.77 13.01 -9.80
N GLN A 164 8.57 12.88 -8.74
CA GLN A 164 9.55 11.80 -8.61
C GLN A 164 8.87 10.44 -8.39
N LEU A 165 7.74 10.41 -7.68
CA LEU A 165 6.92 9.20 -7.53
C LEU A 165 6.27 8.86 -8.87
N GLU A 166 5.69 9.85 -9.53
CA GLU A 166 5.01 9.69 -10.81
C GLU A 166 5.95 9.17 -11.91
N ALA A 167 7.16 9.71 -11.99
CA ALA A 167 8.15 9.31 -12.98
C ALA A 167 8.58 7.83 -12.89
N ARG A 168 8.40 7.20 -11.72
CA ARG A 168 8.77 5.79 -11.49
C ARG A 168 7.64 4.81 -11.81
N LEU A 169 6.42 5.31 -12.00
CA LEU A 169 5.22 4.49 -12.13
C LEU A 169 4.64 4.57 -13.54
N GLY A 170 4.07 3.45 -13.98
CA GLY A 170 3.25 3.37 -15.17
C GLY A 170 1.91 4.08 -14.98
N PRO A 171 1.10 4.20 -16.04
CA PRO A 171 -0.23 4.80 -15.97
C PRO A 171 -1.11 4.04 -14.97
N GLU A 172 -2.10 4.74 -14.45
CA GLU A 172 -3.20 4.12 -13.71
C GLU A 172 -4.09 3.31 -14.67
N PRO A 173 -4.44 2.05 -14.34
CA PRO A 173 -5.25 1.20 -15.21
C PRO A 173 -6.70 1.70 -15.37
N LEU A 174 -7.24 2.35 -14.34
CA LEU A 174 -8.58 2.93 -14.33
C LEU A 174 -8.64 4.34 -14.93
N ALA A 175 -7.50 4.93 -15.25
CA ALA A 175 -7.45 6.29 -15.79
C ALA A 175 -7.84 6.29 -17.28
N PRO A 176 -8.70 7.24 -17.72
CA PRO A 176 -9.21 7.27 -19.09
C PRO A 176 -8.12 7.46 -20.16
N GLU A 177 -6.97 8.03 -19.77
CA GLU A 177 -5.82 8.28 -20.66
C GLU A 177 -5.13 6.99 -21.11
N LEU A 178 -5.31 5.88 -20.38
CA LEU A 178 -4.85 4.57 -20.84
C LEU A 178 -5.91 3.98 -21.79
N THR A 179 -5.75 4.21 -23.09
CA THR A 179 -6.62 3.63 -24.13
C THR A 179 -6.09 2.28 -24.64
N PRO A 180 -6.91 1.47 -25.35
CA PRO A 180 -6.44 0.26 -26.01
C PRO A 180 -5.24 0.49 -26.93
N GLU A 181 -5.25 1.58 -27.71
CA GLU A 181 -4.18 1.96 -28.63
C GLU A 181 -2.90 2.26 -27.84
N ARG A 182 -3.02 3.04 -26.76
CA ARG A 182 -1.88 3.39 -25.92
C ARG A 182 -1.32 2.18 -25.20
N LEU A 183 -2.17 1.27 -24.73
CA LEU A 183 -1.74 0.01 -24.15
C LEU A 183 -1.00 -0.84 -25.19
N ARG A 184 -1.56 -0.99 -26.40
CA ARG A 184 -0.96 -1.73 -27.50
C ARG A 184 0.41 -1.19 -27.91
N GLU A 185 0.55 0.13 -28.02
CA GLU A 185 1.84 0.79 -28.29
C GLU A 185 2.89 0.47 -27.23
N ARG A 186 2.49 0.47 -25.94
CA ARG A 186 3.38 0.14 -24.84
C ARG A 186 3.76 -1.34 -24.88
N LEU A 187 2.80 -2.24 -25.08
CA LEU A 187 3.02 -3.70 -25.17
C LEU A 187 3.97 -4.09 -26.30
N ALA A 188 3.87 -3.44 -27.46
CA ALA A 188 4.68 -3.71 -28.65
C ALA A 188 6.20 -3.61 -28.40
N ARG A 189 6.62 -2.87 -27.38
CA ARG A 189 8.04 -2.62 -27.04
C ARG A 189 8.67 -3.74 -26.21
N HIS A 190 7.89 -4.75 -25.79
CA HIS A 190 8.34 -5.75 -24.82
C HIS A 190 8.11 -7.17 -25.33
N ARG A 191 9.19 -7.97 -25.40
CA ARG A 191 9.12 -9.38 -25.82
C ARG A 191 8.88 -10.37 -24.68
N ARG A 192 8.95 -9.92 -23.43
CA ARG A 192 8.71 -10.75 -22.24
C ARG A 192 7.24 -11.16 -22.12
N ALA A 193 6.98 -12.17 -21.29
CA ALA A 193 5.64 -12.65 -20.97
C ALA A 193 4.71 -11.52 -20.49
N ILE A 194 3.47 -11.52 -20.97
CA ILE A 194 2.47 -10.50 -20.66
C ILE A 194 2.20 -10.39 -19.16
N LYS A 195 2.09 -11.50 -18.43
CA LYS A 195 1.89 -11.47 -16.98
C LYS A 195 3.04 -10.75 -16.27
N ALA A 196 4.27 -11.13 -16.57
CA ALA A 196 5.45 -10.50 -15.97
C ALA A 196 5.48 -8.98 -16.21
N LEU A 197 5.10 -8.56 -17.43
CA LEU A 197 5.01 -7.14 -17.78
C LEU A 197 3.91 -6.40 -17.00
N LEU A 198 2.73 -7.01 -16.79
CA LEU A 198 1.63 -6.39 -16.02
C LEU A 198 1.98 -6.20 -14.53
N LEU A 199 2.86 -7.05 -13.98
CA LEU A 199 3.30 -6.93 -12.58
C LEU A 199 4.31 -5.80 -12.37
N GLU A 200 4.92 -5.28 -13.43
CA GLU A 200 5.91 -4.22 -13.34
C GLU A 200 5.25 -2.86 -13.16
N GLN A 201 5.46 -2.27 -11.99
CA GLN A 201 4.78 -1.03 -11.60
C GLN A 201 5.15 0.16 -12.48
N SER A 202 6.30 0.16 -13.15
CA SER A 202 6.70 1.17 -14.14
C SER A 202 6.00 0.98 -15.49
N PHE A 203 5.56 -0.24 -15.81
CA PHE A 203 4.74 -0.51 -16.99
C PHE A 203 3.28 -0.19 -16.72
N LEU A 204 2.72 -0.65 -15.61
CA LEU A 204 1.34 -0.44 -15.20
C LEU A 204 1.25 -0.40 -13.68
N ALA A 205 0.80 0.72 -13.13
CA ALA A 205 0.78 0.90 -11.69
C ALA A 205 -0.40 0.16 -11.06
N GLY A 206 -0.20 -0.40 -9.87
CA GLY A 206 -1.32 -0.89 -9.06
C GLY A 206 -1.71 -2.35 -9.31
N VAL A 207 -1.39 -2.93 -10.46
CA VAL A 207 -1.68 -4.32 -10.77
C VAL A 207 -0.66 -5.25 -10.10
N GLY A 208 -1.12 -6.30 -9.45
CA GLY A 208 -0.30 -7.37 -8.89
C GLY A 208 -0.75 -8.75 -9.36
N ASN A 209 -0.39 -9.78 -8.61
CA ASN A 209 -0.52 -11.16 -9.04
C ASN A 209 -1.98 -11.56 -9.24
N ILE A 210 -2.87 -11.20 -8.30
CA ILE A 210 -4.27 -11.63 -8.35
C ILE A 210 -4.93 -11.02 -9.58
N TYR A 211 -4.88 -9.68 -9.69
CA TYR A 211 -5.65 -9.00 -10.72
C TYR A 211 -5.03 -9.12 -12.11
N ALA A 212 -3.72 -9.39 -12.22
CA ALA A 212 -3.12 -9.78 -13.49
C ALA A 212 -3.64 -11.14 -13.98
N ASP A 213 -3.72 -12.14 -13.11
CA ASP A 213 -4.21 -13.47 -13.47
C ASP A 213 -5.68 -13.45 -13.85
N GLU A 214 -6.52 -12.80 -13.03
CA GLU A 214 -7.95 -12.65 -13.31
C GLU A 214 -8.23 -11.91 -14.62
N ALA A 215 -7.51 -10.81 -14.88
CA ALA A 215 -7.67 -10.05 -16.11
C ALA A 215 -7.22 -10.84 -17.35
N LEU A 216 -6.09 -11.56 -17.26
CA LEU A 216 -5.59 -12.39 -18.35
C LEU A 216 -6.51 -13.57 -18.65
N PHE A 217 -7.03 -14.23 -17.60
CA PHE A 217 -8.01 -15.30 -17.73
C PHE A 217 -9.29 -14.80 -18.42
N ARG A 218 -9.85 -13.69 -17.93
CA ARG A 218 -11.07 -13.09 -18.49
C ARG A 218 -10.89 -12.59 -19.93
N ALA A 219 -9.70 -12.10 -20.27
CA ALA A 219 -9.35 -11.70 -21.65
C ALA A 219 -9.02 -12.88 -22.58
N GLY A 220 -8.89 -14.10 -22.04
CA GLY A 220 -8.50 -15.29 -22.80
C GLY A 220 -7.04 -15.26 -23.28
N ILE A 221 -6.14 -14.61 -22.55
CA ILE A 221 -4.75 -14.42 -22.93
C ILE A 221 -3.84 -15.26 -22.03
N HIS A 222 -3.09 -16.19 -22.64
CA HIS A 222 -2.16 -17.02 -21.88
C HIS A 222 -1.03 -16.18 -21.24
N PRO A 223 -0.74 -16.33 -19.94
CA PRO A 223 0.14 -15.44 -19.18
C PRO A 223 1.60 -15.42 -19.68
N LEU A 224 2.05 -16.50 -20.33
CA LEU A 224 3.40 -16.60 -20.92
C LEU A 224 3.49 -16.05 -22.35
N ARG A 225 2.41 -15.58 -22.97
CA ARG A 225 2.49 -15.01 -24.31
C ARG A 225 3.38 -13.77 -24.31
N PRO A 226 4.27 -13.60 -25.31
CA PRO A 226 5.05 -12.37 -25.46
C PRO A 226 4.13 -11.15 -25.56
N ALA A 227 4.35 -10.11 -24.75
CA ALA A 227 3.51 -8.91 -24.74
C ALA A 227 3.42 -8.24 -26.13
N SER A 228 4.54 -8.19 -26.86
CA SER A 228 4.59 -7.64 -28.21
C SER A 228 3.78 -8.41 -29.25
N SER A 229 3.32 -9.63 -28.95
CA SER A 229 2.50 -10.45 -29.85
C SER A 229 1.01 -10.18 -29.77
N LEU A 230 0.55 -9.41 -28.77
CA LEU A 230 -0.87 -9.08 -28.63
C LEU A 230 -1.30 -8.14 -29.75
N GLU A 231 -2.46 -8.37 -30.35
CA GLU A 231 -3.06 -7.45 -31.33
C GLU A 231 -3.88 -6.33 -30.65
N ILE A 232 -4.33 -5.33 -31.42
CA ILE A 232 -5.11 -4.21 -30.87
C ILE A 232 -6.41 -4.68 -30.20
N GLU A 233 -7.10 -5.64 -30.81
CA GLU A 233 -8.31 -6.25 -30.25
C GLU A 233 -8.03 -6.97 -28.93
N GLU A 234 -6.88 -7.65 -28.82
CA GLU A 234 -6.48 -8.34 -27.60
C GLU A 234 -6.08 -7.37 -26.50
N ALA A 235 -5.38 -6.27 -26.85
CA ALA A 235 -5.09 -5.19 -25.92
C ALA A 235 -6.37 -4.51 -25.42
N GLY A 236 -7.36 -4.31 -26.29
CA GLY A 236 -8.68 -3.80 -25.92
C GLY A 236 -9.40 -4.71 -24.93
N ARG A 237 -9.50 -6.02 -25.23
CA ARG A 237 -10.09 -7.00 -24.30
C ARG A 237 -9.35 -7.08 -22.98
N LEU A 238 -8.01 -7.05 -23.00
CA LEU A 238 -7.20 -7.06 -21.78
C LEU A 238 -7.47 -5.83 -20.91
N LEU A 239 -7.50 -4.64 -21.51
CA LEU A 239 -7.75 -3.41 -20.77
C LEU A 239 -9.15 -3.40 -20.17
N ALA A 240 -10.16 -3.81 -20.93
CA ALA A 240 -11.53 -3.92 -20.45
C ALA A 240 -11.63 -4.90 -19.27
N ALA A 241 -11.12 -6.13 -19.45
CA ALA A 241 -11.09 -7.15 -18.41
C ALA A 241 -10.36 -6.68 -17.14
N LEU A 242 -9.23 -5.98 -17.30
CA LEU A 242 -8.48 -5.44 -16.18
C LEU A 242 -9.29 -4.39 -15.41
N ARG A 243 -9.93 -3.44 -16.10
CA ARG A 243 -10.76 -2.42 -15.47
C ARG A 243 -11.93 -3.03 -14.73
N GLU A 244 -12.65 -3.94 -15.38
CA GLU A 244 -13.79 -4.64 -14.76
C GLU A 244 -13.36 -5.37 -13.48
N VAL A 245 -12.29 -6.18 -13.53
CA VAL A 245 -11.79 -6.93 -12.37
C VAL A 245 -11.40 -5.98 -11.22
N LEU A 246 -10.71 -4.87 -11.52
CA LEU A 246 -10.29 -3.90 -10.51
C LEU A 246 -11.49 -3.14 -9.91
N GLU A 247 -12.46 -2.73 -10.73
CA GLU A 247 -13.67 -2.04 -10.29
C GLU A 247 -14.60 -2.95 -9.48
N GLU A 248 -14.77 -4.19 -9.90
CA GLU A 248 -15.47 -5.24 -9.14
C GLU A 248 -14.83 -5.42 -7.77
N ALA A 249 -13.50 -5.53 -7.73
CA ALA A 249 -12.76 -5.66 -6.48
C ALA A 249 -12.96 -4.43 -5.60
N ILE A 250 -12.82 -3.21 -6.11
CA ILE A 250 -13.05 -1.98 -5.33
C ILE A 250 -14.49 -1.94 -4.78
N THR A 251 -15.48 -2.28 -5.60
CA THR A 251 -16.90 -2.27 -5.21
C THR A 251 -17.19 -3.28 -4.10
N ARG A 252 -16.55 -4.45 -4.14
CA ARG A 252 -16.68 -5.52 -3.15
C ARG A 252 -15.72 -5.40 -1.96
N ARG A 253 -15.10 -4.23 -1.78
CA ARG A 253 -14.12 -3.94 -0.73
C ARG A 253 -12.86 -4.82 -0.78
N GLY A 254 -12.39 -5.19 -1.96
CA GLY A 254 -11.17 -5.96 -2.19
C GLY A 254 -11.30 -7.46 -1.93
N THR A 255 -10.20 -8.20 -2.12
CA THR A 255 -10.15 -9.65 -1.94
C THR A 255 -9.48 -10.03 -0.60
N THR A 256 -10.24 -10.60 0.33
CA THR A 256 -9.76 -10.93 1.70
C THR A 256 -9.14 -12.33 1.81
N ILE A 257 -7.98 -12.59 1.19
CA ILE A 257 -7.44 -13.98 1.22
C ILE A 257 -6.91 -14.39 2.60
N ARG A 258 -6.66 -13.47 3.54
CA ARG A 258 -6.58 -13.84 4.98
C ARG A 258 -6.52 -12.68 5.98
N ASN A 259 -5.95 -11.52 5.61
CA ASN A 259 -5.68 -10.44 6.57
C ASN A 259 -6.03 -9.03 6.08
N TYR A 260 -6.66 -8.88 4.91
CA TYR A 260 -7.09 -7.56 4.45
C TYR A 260 -8.23 -7.06 5.33
N ARG A 261 -8.07 -5.87 5.90
CA ARG A 261 -9.11 -5.10 6.56
C ARG A 261 -9.16 -3.72 5.93
N ASP A 262 -10.36 -3.19 5.76
CA ASP A 262 -10.53 -1.80 5.37
C ASP A 262 -10.03 -0.86 6.49
N GLY A 263 -10.02 0.46 6.22
CA GLY A 263 -9.57 1.45 7.20
C GLY A 263 -10.37 1.49 8.52
N LEU A 264 -11.50 0.77 8.58
CA LEU A 264 -12.35 0.62 9.76
C LEU A 264 -12.18 -0.76 10.42
N GLY A 265 -11.25 -1.58 9.96
CA GLY A 265 -10.99 -2.90 10.50
C GLY A 265 -11.96 -3.99 10.02
N GLN A 266 -12.77 -3.77 8.97
CA GLN A 266 -13.71 -4.77 8.46
C GLN A 266 -13.07 -5.60 7.33
N PRO A 267 -13.30 -6.93 7.27
CA PRO A 267 -12.83 -7.75 6.14
C PRO A 267 -13.58 -7.39 4.85
N GLY A 268 -12.92 -7.49 3.68
CA GLY A 268 -13.57 -7.43 2.36
C GLY A 268 -14.35 -8.71 2.01
N GLU A 269 -15.28 -8.64 1.06
CA GLU A 269 -16.30 -9.69 0.82
C GLU A 269 -16.08 -10.50 -0.46
N ASN A 270 -15.04 -10.21 -1.27
CA ASN A 270 -14.85 -10.83 -2.59
C ASN A 270 -14.39 -12.31 -2.58
N GLN A 271 -14.46 -12.97 -1.42
CA GLN A 271 -14.08 -14.37 -1.21
C GLN A 271 -15.21 -15.37 -1.49
N ALA A 272 -16.47 -14.91 -1.55
CA ALA A 272 -17.63 -15.79 -1.61
C ALA A 272 -17.95 -16.21 -3.05
N ARG A 273 -17.29 -17.26 -3.52
CA ARG A 273 -17.90 -18.24 -4.41
C ARG A 273 -17.62 -19.64 -3.91
#